data_AF-A0ABD6IZU0-F1
#
_entry.id   AF-A0ABD6IZU0-F1
#
_cell.length_a   1.000
_cell.length_b   1.000
_cell.length_c   1.000
_cell.angle_alpha   90.00
_cell.angle_beta   90.00
_cell.angle_gamma   90.00
#
_symmetry.space_group_name_H-M   'P 1'
#
loop_
_entity.id
_entity.type
_entity.pdbx_description
1 polymer ?
#
loop_
_entity_poly.entity_id
_entity_poly.type
_entity_poly.pdbx_seq_one_letter_code
_entity_poly.pdbx_strand_id
1 'polypeptide(L)'
;HVREAVRFADGVHTLHELGVTTFVEIGPGGVLTALTQGCLDDTVAVPALRGDRPEGQAVVSALAELYVRGASPDWGALVPGAHRIALPTYAFQRERYWLAGDEDPAAVGDPADAADSGFWDSVEREDAASLAATLGVSADASLSALLPRLSAWRRQRRERSVVDGWRYRVTWKPLGALPRPGAAGPWLLVVARESEWTASVRAALTDHGPAPVTLVAGPGTDRRALTRELAGIGPVSGVLSLLAEDETAAAGHPGLPYGLAATLCLTQALGDAGIDAPLWCATRGAVATGRSDRLDRPLQSQVWGFGRAAALEHPQRWGGLIDLPDLLDARAATRLAAVLGQRAEDQVAVRASGVYGRRLVRATRAAHPAREWSPRGTVLITGGTGALGGHVARWLAGAGAEQLVLTGRRGLDAPGAAALAAELEESGVRVTV
;
A
#
# COMPACT_ATOMS: atom_id res chain seq x y z
N HIS A 1 -26.21 50.94 18.72
CA HIS A 1 -27.52 51.00 18.02
C HIS A 1 -28.40 52.09 18.66
N VAL A 2 -27.95 53.35 18.67
CA VAL A 2 -28.60 54.44 19.44
C VAL A 2 -28.88 55.69 18.58
N ARG A 3 -28.62 55.68 17.26
CA ARG A 3 -28.91 56.86 16.41
C ARG A 3 -29.62 56.58 15.08
N GLU A 4 -29.30 55.53 14.33
CA GLU A 4 -30.05 55.11 13.12
C GLU A 4 -29.88 53.59 12.87
N ALA A 5 -30.71 53.02 11.99
CA ALA A 5 -30.60 51.63 11.58
C ALA A 5 -29.31 51.40 10.76
N VAL A 6 -28.57 50.33 11.08
CA VAL A 6 -27.38 49.95 10.30
C VAL A 6 -27.85 49.36 8.97
N ARG A 7 -27.56 50.06 7.87
CA ARG A 7 -27.88 49.65 6.49
C ARG A 7 -26.95 48.53 6.00
N PHE A 8 -26.91 47.41 6.72
CA PHE A 8 -25.97 46.32 6.48
C PHE A 8 -26.15 45.69 5.09
N ALA A 9 -27.39 45.34 4.74
CA ALA A 9 -27.71 44.73 3.43
C ALA A 9 -27.31 45.66 2.27
N ASP A 10 -27.67 46.95 2.35
CA ASP A 10 -27.30 47.94 1.33
C ASP A 10 -25.78 48.05 1.17
N GLY A 11 -25.02 48.00 2.28
CA GLY A 11 -23.56 47.99 2.26
C GLY A 11 -22.98 46.75 1.60
N VAL A 12 -23.53 45.57 1.90
CA VAL A 12 -23.13 44.30 1.28
C VAL A 12 -23.41 44.30 -0.23
N HIS A 13 -24.60 44.74 -0.65
CA HIS A 13 -24.94 44.88 -2.07
C HIS A 13 -24.02 45.88 -2.79
N THR A 14 -23.75 47.04 -2.19
CA THR A 14 -22.85 48.04 -2.77
C THR A 14 -21.44 47.47 -2.96
N LEU A 15 -20.90 46.75 -1.96
CA LEU A 15 -19.59 46.12 -2.08
C LEU A 15 -19.56 45.06 -3.19
N HIS A 16 -20.65 44.31 -3.34
CA HIS A 16 -20.78 43.33 -4.41
C HIS A 16 -20.83 43.96 -5.80
N GLU A 17 -21.59 45.06 -5.96
CA GLU A 17 -21.61 45.85 -7.20
C GLU A 17 -20.22 46.43 -7.54
N LEU A 18 -19.39 46.70 -6.53
CA LEU A 18 -18.00 47.10 -6.69
C LEU A 18 -17.04 45.92 -6.96
N GLY A 19 -17.56 44.70 -7.12
CA GLY A 19 -16.80 43.51 -7.48
C GLY A 19 -16.26 42.70 -6.30
N VAL A 20 -16.68 42.99 -5.06
CA VAL A 20 -16.29 42.19 -3.89
C VAL A 20 -17.11 40.90 -3.85
N THR A 21 -16.40 39.77 -3.92
CA THR A 21 -17.01 38.42 -3.90
C THR A 21 -16.66 37.61 -2.65
N THR A 22 -15.73 38.13 -1.83
CA THR A 22 -15.25 37.46 -0.61
C THR A 22 -15.30 38.41 0.58
N PHE A 23 -15.96 37.98 1.65
CA PHE A 23 -16.17 38.72 2.89
C PHE A 23 -15.58 37.91 4.06
N VAL A 24 -14.90 38.61 4.98
CA VAL A 24 -14.30 38.01 6.18
C VAL A 24 -14.87 38.71 7.41
N GLU A 25 -15.54 37.95 8.27
CA GLU A 25 -16.00 38.46 9.57
C GLU A 25 -14.90 38.31 10.61
N ILE A 26 -14.47 39.44 11.20
CA ILE A 26 -13.57 39.45 12.35
C ILE A 26 -14.42 39.60 13.61
N GLY A 27 -14.74 38.49 14.26
CA GLY A 27 -15.58 38.46 15.46
C GLY A 27 -15.90 37.03 15.92
N PRO A 28 -16.43 36.86 17.15
CA PRO A 28 -16.45 35.57 17.85
C PRO A 28 -17.51 34.55 17.39
N GLY A 29 -18.43 34.90 16.47
CA GLY A 29 -19.68 34.16 16.29
C GLY A 29 -20.14 33.84 14.87
N GLY A 30 -19.69 34.57 13.84
CA GLY A 30 -20.12 34.32 12.46
C GLY A 30 -21.51 34.87 12.11
N VAL A 31 -22.02 35.83 12.88
CA VAL A 31 -23.37 36.39 12.69
C VAL A 31 -23.43 37.24 11.42
N LEU A 32 -22.39 38.03 11.14
CA LEU A 32 -22.31 38.86 9.93
C LEU A 32 -22.10 37.99 8.69
N THR A 33 -21.38 36.88 8.82
CA THR A 33 -21.24 35.86 7.77
C THR A 33 -22.61 35.34 7.34
N ALA A 34 -23.45 34.92 8.30
CA ALA A 34 -24.79 34.43 8.00
C ALA A 34 -25.69 35.52 7.38
N LEU A 35 -25.61 36.76 7.88
CA LEU A 35 -26.35 37.90 7.30
C LEU A 35 -25.89 38.22 5.87
N THR A 36 -24.58 38.11 5.59
CA THR A 36 -24.01 38.34 4.25
C THR A 36 -24.51 37.28 3.26
N GLN A 37 -24.51 36.01 3.67
CA GLN A 37 -25.06 34.91 2.87
C GLN A 37 -26.57 35.06 2.61
N GLY A 38 -27.31 35.69 3.53
CA GLY A 38 -28.71 36.02 3.31
C GLY A 38 -28.97 37.20 2.36
N CYS A 39 -27.95 38.00 2.05
CA CYS A 39 -28.05 39.12 1.10
C CYS A 39 -27.63 38.70 -0.33
N LEU A 40 -26.70 37.76 -0.47
CA LEU A 40 -26.07 37.41 -1.75
C LEU A 40 -25.87 35.89 -1.89
N ASP A 41 -26.36 35.31 -2.99
CA ASP A 41 -26.30 33.86 -3.22
C ASP A 41 -24.93 33.35 -3.75
N ASP A 42 -24.14 34.21 -4.41
CA ASP A 42 -22.87 33.86 -5.08
C ASP A 42 -21.62 34.48 -4.44
N THR A 43 -21.56 34.51 -3.10
CA THR A 43 -20.41 35.09 -2.38
C THR A 43 -19.82 34.16 -1.33
N VAL A 44 -18.53 34.32 -1.09
CA VAL A 44 -17.80 33.60 -0.03
C VAL A 44 -17.81 34.48 1.21
N ALA A 45 -18.38 33.99 2.30
CA ALA A 45 -18.36 34.68 3.59
C ALA A 45 -17.77 33.74 4.65
N VAL A 46 -16.67 34.14 5.28
CA VAL A 46 -15.89 33.29 6.19
C VAL A 46 -15.77 33.96 7.57
N PRO A 47 -16.15 33.28 8.67
CA PRO A 47 -15.91 33.79 10.01
C PRO A 47 -14.48 33.46 10.47
N ALA A 48 -13.75 34.46 10.96
CA ALA A 48 -12.37 34.26 11.44
C ALA A 48 -12.30 33.52 12.79
N LEU A 49 -13.33 33.65 13.63
CA LEU A 49 -13.43 32.97 14.93
C LEU A 49 -14.78 32.28 15.09
N ARG A 50 -14.78 31.19 15.87
CA ARG A 50 -16.00 30.50 16.31
C ARG A 50 -15.82 30.02 17.74
N GLY A 51 -16.84 30.25 18.59
CA GLY A 51 -16.81 29.84 20.00
C GLY A 51 -16.87 28.33 20.25
N ASP A 52 -17.03 27.51 19.21
CA ASP A 52 -17.10 26.04 19.30
C ASP A 52 -15.73 25.34 19.20
N ARG A 53 -14.63 26.11 19.04
CA ARG A 53 -13.28 25.57 18.85
C ARG A 53 -12.18 26.52 19.37
N PRO A 54 -10.96 26.04 19.62
CA PRO A 54 -9.83 26.89 20.00
C PRO A 54 -9.52 27.97 18.95
N GLU A 55 -9.16 29.18 19.40
CA GLU A 55 -8.97 30.36 18.53
C GLU A 55 -7.94 30.12 17.41
N GLY A 56 -6.78 29.54 17.75
CA GLY A 56 -5.75 29.24 16.75
C GLY A 56 -6.25 28.30 15.65
N GLN A 57 -7.04 27.29 16.02
CA GLN A 57 -7.64 26.38 15.04
C GLN A 57 -8.71 27.07 14.19
N ALA A 58 -9.50 27.98 14.78
CA ALA A 58 -10.51 28.76 14.07
C ALA A 58 -9.87 29.64 12.99
N VAL A 59 -8.83 30.38 13.34
CA VAL A 59 -8.13 31.29 12.41
C VAL A 59 -7.46 30.50 11.28
N VAL A 60 -6.76 29.41 11.58
CA VAL A 60 -6.12 28.56 10.55
C VAL A 60 -7.17 27.96 9.61
N SER A 61 -8.32 27.54 10.14
CA SER A 61 -9.42 27.00 9.34
C SER A 61 -10.02 28.06 8.41
N ALA A 62 -10.20 29.29 8.91
CA ALA A 62 -10.69 30.41 8.10
C ALA A 62 -9.73 30.75 6.95
N LEU A 63 -8.42 30.77 7.21
CA LEU A 63 -7.40 30.99 6.17
C LEU A 63 -7.39 29.85 5.14
N ALA A 64 -7.57 28.61 5.59
CA ALA A 64 -7.67 27.46 4.69
C ALA A 64 -8.94 27.52 3.80
N GLU A 65 -10.08 27.93 4.37
CA GLU A 65 -11.32 28.12 3.61
C GLU A 65 -11.18 29.21 2.55
N LEU A 66 -10.57 30.36 2.91
CA LEU A 66 -10.23 31.41 1.96
C LEU A 66 -9.32 30.90 0.83
N TYR A 67 -8.30 30.10 1.17
CA TYR A 67 -7.38 29.53 0.20
C TYR A 67 -8.05 28.57 -0.80
N VAL A 68 -8.92 27.67 -0.32
CA VAL A 68 -9.69 26.76 -1.18
C VAL A 68 -10.63 27.51 -2.13
N ARG A 69 -11.07 28.70 -1.73
CA ARG A 69 -11.93 29.58 -2.53
C ARG A 69 -11.14 30.53 -3.46
N GLY A 70 -9.82 30.37 -3.55
CA GLY A 70 -8.97 31.09 -4.50
C GLY A 70 -8.23 32.30 -3.93
N ALA A 71 -8.40 32.62 -2.64
CA ALA A 71 -7.55 33.60 -1.99
C ALA A 71 -6.13 33.05 -1.84
N SER A 72 -5.13 33.94 -1.72
CA SER A 72 -3.73 33.56 -1.51
C SER A 72 -3.21 34.13 -0.20
N PRO A 73 -3.55 33.55 0.97
CA PRO A 73 -3.00 33.98 2.25
C PRO A 73 -1.47 33.89 2.26
N ASP A 74 -0.83 34.81 2.98
CA ASP A 74 0.59 34.72 3.24
C ASP A 74 0.87 33.67 4.33
N TRP A 75 1.02 32.42 3.90
CA TRP A 75 1.41 31.33 4.79
C TRP A 75 2.80 31.52 5.41
N GLY A 76 3.70 32.29 4.80
CA GLY A 76 5.04 32.55 5.33
C GLY A 76 5.00 33.39 6.60
N ALA A 77 4.03 34.32 6.70
CA ALA A 77 3.78 35.09 7.92
C ALA A 77 3.20 34.22 9.05
N LEU A 78 2.41 33.19 8.72
CA LEU A 78 1.78 32.31 9.70
C LEU A 78 2.74 31.23 10.23
N VAL A 79 3.58 30.65 9.35
CA VAL A 79 4.53 29.58 9.69
C VAL A 79 5.93 29.86 9.11
N PRO A 80 6.70 30.77 9.74
CA PRO A 80 8.04 31.12 9.27
C PRO A 80 8.97 29.89 9.24
N GLY A 81 9.67 29.70 8.12
CA GLY A 81 10.63 28.59 7.95
C GLY A 81 10.02 27.23 7.60
N ALA A 82 8.70 27.13 7.39
CA ALA A 82 8.07 25.90 6.94
C ALA A 82 8.26 25.68 5.43
N HIS A 83 8.49 24.43 5.03
CA HIS A 83 8.50 24.03 3.62
C HIS A 83 7.07 23.71 3.16
N ARG A 84 6.60 24.37 2.09
CA ARG A 84 5.33 24.01 1.44
C ARG A 84 5.53 22.71 0.68
N ILE A 85 4.75 21.70 1.01
CA ILE A 85 4.72 20.42 0.29
C ILE A 85 3.40 20.37 -0.47
N ALA A 86 3.44 20.04 -1.76
CA ALA A 86 2.22 19.81 -2.53
C ALA A 86 1.51 18.58 -1.95
N LEU A 87 0.32 18.79 -1.37
CA LEU A 87 -0.54 17.68 -1.00
C LEU A 87 -1.14 17.11 -2.29
N PRO A 88 -1.15 15.78 -2.47
CA PRO A 88 -1.87 15.16 -3.58
C PRO A 88 -3.34 15.61 -3.54
N THR A 89 -3.89 16.09 -4.66
CA THR A 89 -5.23 16.69 -4.77
C THR A 89 -6.37 15.66 -4.74
N TYR A 90 -6.23 14.59 -3.94
CA TYR A 90 -7.18 13.49 -3.70
C TYR A 90 -6.99 12.20 -4.55
N ALA A 91 -7.29 11.06 -3.92
CA ALA A 91 -6.89 9.70 -4.31
C ALA A 91 -7.89 8.91 -5.19
N PHE A 92 -8.92 9.56 -5.75
CA PHE A 92 -10.01 8.85 -6.45
C PHE A 92 -10.51 9.54 -7.73
N GLN A 93 -9.70 10.34 -8.41
CA GLN A 93 -9.98 10.63 -9.81
C GLN A 93 -9.95 9.30 -10.57
N ARG A 94 -11.00 8.99 -11.34
CA ARG A 94 -11.07 7.81 -12.23
C ARG A 94 -10.13 7.93 -13.44
N GLU A 95 -9.01 8.61 -13.24
CA GLU A 95 -7.95 8.76 -14.20
C GLU A 95 -6.77 7.92 -13.74
N ARG A 96 -6.05 7.33 -14.70
CA ARG A 96 -4.88 6.51 -14.42
C ARG A 96 -3.75 7.43 -13.97
N TYR A 97 -3.59 7.60 -12.67
CA TYR A 97 -2.47 8.32 -12.09
C TYR A 97 -1.29 7.38 -11.86
N TRP A 98 -0.22 7.56 -12.64
CA TRP A 98 1.07 6.91 -12.41
C TRP A 98 2.05 7.96 -11.90
N LEU A 99 2.81 7.64 -10.84
CA LEU A 99 3.97 8.42 -10.43
C LEU A 99 5.01 8.32 -11.56
N ALA A 100 5.08 9.32 -12.43
CA ALA A 100 6.26 9.55 -13.24
C ALA A 100 7.34 10.02 -12.26
N GLY A 101 8.35 9.19 -12.00
CA GLY A 101 9.49 9.64 -11.22
C GLY A 101 10.17 10.81 -11.92
N ASP A 102 10.73 11.74 -11.16
CA ASP A 102 11.71 12.73 -11.62
C ASP A 102 13.03 12.02 -12.00
N GLU A 103 12.97 11.04 -12.90
CA GLU A 103 14.15 10.47 -13.53
C GLU A 103 14.46 11.32 -14.76
N ASP A 104 15.65 11.93 -14.75
CA ASP A 104 16.25 12.59 -15.91
C ASP A 104 16.23 11.61 -17.10
N PRO A 105 15.48 11.89 -18.19
CA PRO A 105 15.36 10.98 -19.33
C PRO A 105 16.71 10.63 -19.97
N ALA A 106 17.76 11.41 -19.69
CA ALA A 106 19.10 11.22 -20.21
C ALA A 106 19.93 10.17 -19.42
N ALA A 107 19.56 9.82 -18.18
CA ALA A 107 20.34 8.90 -17.35
C ALA A 107 19.90 7.43 -17.47
N VAL A 108 18.69 7.18 -17.98
CA VAL A 108 18.25 5.86 -18.40
C VAL A 108 18.59 5.75 -19.89
N GLY A 109 19.76 5.23 -20.22
CA GLY A 109 20.05 4.84 -21.60
C GLY A 109 18.87 4.03 -22.14
N ASP A 110 18.40 4.35 -23.35
CA ASP A 110 17.18 3.79 -23.92
C ASP A 110 17.16 2.27 -23.69
N PRO A 111 16.26 1.72 -22.86
CA PRO A 111 16.24 0.29 -22.59
C PRO A 111 15.94 -0.52 -23.86
N ALA A 112 15.55 0.13 -24.96
CA ALA A 112 15.54 -0.47 -26.29
C ALA A 112 16.95 -0.83 -26.80
N ASP A 113 17.98 -0.01 -26.56
CA ASP A 113 19.33 -0.22 -27.11
C ASP A 113 20.04 -1.42 -26.45
N ALA A 114 19.92 -1.57 -25.14
CA ALA A 114 20.47 -2.74 -24.44
C ALA A 114 19.75 -4.05 -24.82
N ALA A 115 18.47 -3.97 -25.20
CA ALA A 115 17.70 -5.11 -25.64
C ALA A 115 18.01 -5.48 -27.11
N ASP A 116 18.26 -4.49 -27.97
CA ASP A 116 18.53 -4.69 -29.40
C ASP A 116 19.96 -5.16 -29.68
N SER A 117 20.83 -5.24 -28.66
CA SER A 117 22.25 -5.63 -28.81
C SER A 117 22.43 -6.95 -29.56
N GLY A 118 21.70 -8.01 -29.17
CA GLY A 118 21.82 -9.33 -29.81
C GLY A 118 21.39 -9.36 -31.29
N PHE A 119 20.50 -8.46 -31.69
CA PHE A 119 20.09 -8.30 -33.08
C PHE A 119 21.21 -7.63 -33.88
N TRP A 120 21.75 -6.50 -33.37
CA TRP A 120 22.84 -5.79 -34.02
C TRP A 120 24.14 -6.59 -34.03
N ASP A 121 24.42 -7.36 -32.97
CA ASP A 121 25.49 -8.35 -32.87
C ASP A 121 25.42 -9.39 -34.01
N SER A 122 24.21 -9.79 -34.41
CA SER A 122 24.00 -10.73 -35.51
C SER A 122 24.21 -10.06 -36.88
N VAL A 123 23.77 -8.79 -37.01
CA VAL A 123 23.97 -7.99 -38.22
C VAL A 123 25.45 -7.68 -38.44
N GLU A 124 26.17 -7.27 -37.40
CA GLU A 124 27.61 -6.96 -37.44
C GLU A 124 28.47 -8.19 -37.75
N ARG A 125 28.04 -9.38 -37.31
CA ARG A 125 28.70 -10.67 -37.61
C ARG A 125 28.25 -11.30 -38.93
N GLU A 126 27.36 -10.64 -39.68
CA GLU A 126 26.75 -11.16 -40.92
C GLU A 126 26.10 -12.54 -40.74
N ASP A 127 25.56 -12.84 -39.55
CA ASP A 127 24.91 -14.12 -39.22
C ASP A 127 23.44 -14.13 -39.67
N ALA A 128 23.24 -14.42 -40.95
CA ALA A 128 21.92 -14.51 -41.56
C ALA A 128 21.03 -15.60 -40.92
N ALA A 129 21.63 -16.68 -40.39
CA ALA A 129 20.88 -17.77 -39.78
C ALA A 129 20.28 -17.37 -38.42
N SER A 130 21.07 -16.72 -37.56
CA SER A 130 20.59 -16.19 -36.27
C SER A 130 19.57 -15.06 -36.47
N LEU A 131 19.77 -14.22 -37.49
CA LEU A 131 18.81 -13.17 -37.85
C LEU A 131 17.48 -13.75 -38.33
N ALA A 132 17.52 -14.75 -39.21
CA ALA A 132 16.35 -15.44 -39.73
C ALA A 132 15.57 -16.19 -38.62
N ALA A 133 16.29 -16.86 -37.70
CA ALA A 133 15.70 -17.48 -36.53
C ALA A 133 15.01 -16.46 -35.61
N THR A 134 15.64 -15.31 -35.38
CA THR A 134 15.10 -14.22 -34.55
C THR A 134 13.81 -13.63 -35.13
N LEU A 135 13.72 -13.52 -36.45
CA LEU A 135 12.56 -12.98 -37.16
C LEU A 135 11.50 -14.04 -37.51
N GLY A 136 11.80 -15.33 -37.32
CA GLY A 136 10.92 -16.45 -37.64
C GLY A 136 10.68 -16.60 -39.15
N VAL A 137 11.72 -16.42 -39.96
CA VAL A 137 11.70 -16.45 -41.42
C VAL A 137 12.79 -17.38 -41.97
N SER A 138 12.69 -17.78 -43.23
CA SER A 138 13.78 -18.47 -43.91
C SER A 138 14.95 -17.52 -44.18
N ALA A 139 16.19 -18.03 -44.18
CA ALA A 139 17.37 -17.24 -44.50
C ALA A 139 17.32 -16.60 -45.90
N ASP A 140 16.62 -17.25 -46.84
CA ASP A 140 16.50 -16.78 -48.24
C ASP A 140 15.29 -15.87 -48.49
N ALA A 141 14.63 -15.38 -47.43
CA ALA A 141 13.43 -14.56 -47.56
C ALA A 141 13.72 -13.20 -48.21
N SER A 142 12.83 -12.74 -49.10
CA SER A 142 12.96 -11.43 -49.76
C SER A 142 12.72 -10.26 -48.79
N LEU A 143 13.23 -9.07 -49.12
CA LEU A 143 13.08 -7.87 -48.30
C LEU A 143 11.60 -7.51 -48.03
N SER A 144 10.71 -7.75 -48.99
CA SER A 144 9.27 -7.52 -48.84
C SER A 144 8.60 -8.47 -47.84
N ALA A 145 9.14 -9.68 -47.64
CA ALA A 145 8.69 -10.60 -46.60
C ALA A 145 9.33 -10.29 -45.21
N LEU A 146 10.53 -9.72 -45.20
CA LEU A 146 11.28 -9.38 -43.97
C LEU A 146 10.76 -8.13 -43.28
N LEU A 147 10.44 -7.06 -44.01
CA LEU A 147 10.06 -5.76 -43.42
C LEU A 147 8.86 -5.84 -42.46
N PRO A 148 7.74 -6.54 -42.78
CA PRO A 148 6.64 -6.69 -41.84
C PRO A 148 7.02 -7.46 -40.57
N ARG A 149 7.88 -8.48 -40.70
CA ARG A 149 8.36 -9.31 -39.58
C ARG A 149 9.30 -8.52 -38.67
N LEU A 150 10.22 -7.74 -39.25
CA LEU A 150 11.10 -6.84 -38.52
C LEU A 150 10.29 -5.76 -37.77
N SER A 151 9.28 -5.18 -38.41
CA SER A 151 8.39 -4.20 -37.77
C SER A 151 7.57 -4.81 -36.62
N ALA A 152 7.02 -6.02 -36.82
CA ALA A 152 6.34 -6.76 -35.76
C ALA A 152 7.28 -7.12 -34.61
N TRP A 153 8.48 -7.63 -34.92
CA TRP A 153 9.52 -7.95 -33.94
C TRP A 153 9.93 -6.72 -33.12
N ARG A 154 10.18 -5.58 -33.77
CA ARG A 154 10.58 -4.34 -33.08
C ARG A 154 9.46 -3.78 -32.20
N ARG A 155 8.20 -3.83 -32.66
CA ARG A 155 7.04 -3.47 -31.84
C ARG A 155 6.92 -4.38 -30.61
N GLN A 156 7.00 -5.69 -30.81
CA GLN A 156 6.93 -6.67 -29.72
C GLN A 156 8.10 -6.52 -28.73
N ARG A 157 9.30 -6.20 -29.20
CA ARG A 157 10.48 -5.90 -28.37
C ARG A 157 10.29 -4.64 -27.52
N ARG A 158 9.80 -3.55 -28.11
CA ARG A 158 9.49 -2.31 -27.38
C ARG A 158 8.43 -2.54 -26.30
N GLU A 159 7.34 -3.24 -26.65
CA GLU A 159 6.31 -3.64 -25.69
C GLU A 159 6.90 -4.48 -24.55
N ARG A 160 7.74 -5.48 -24.85
CA ARG A 160 8.42 -6.31 -23.84
C ARG A 160 9.38 -5.51 -22.96
N SER A 161 10.13 -4.56 -23.52
CA SER A 161 11.05 -3.71 -22.77
C SER A 161 10.30 -2.82 -21.76
N VAL A 162 9.18 -2.24 -22.18
CA VAL A 162 8.27 -1.49 -21.28
C VAL A 162 7.73 -2.41 -20.18
N VAL A 163 7.28 -3.61 -20.52
CA VAL A 163 6.79 -4.59 -19.54
C VAL A 163 7.87 -5.04 -18.57
N ASP A 164 9.12 -5.23 -19.03
CA ASP A 164 10.24 -5.57 -18.15
C ASP A 164 10.54 -4.43 -17.16
N GLY A 165 10.31 -3.18 -17.56
CA GLY A 165 10.32 -2.01 -16.67
C GLY A 165 9.24 -2.02 -15.57
N TRP A 166 8.16 -2.79 -15.74
CA TRP A 166 7.07 -2.90 -14.75
C TRP A 166 7.29 -4.01 -13.72
N ARG A 167 8.36 -4.80 -13.86
CA ARG A 167 8.59 -5.97 -12.99
C ARG A 167 9.30 -5.57 -11.72
N TYR A 168 8.69 -5.90 -10.60
CA TYR A 168 9.27 -5.71 -9.28
C TYR A 168 9.24 -7.00 -8.47
N ARG A 169 10.14 -7.10 -7.50
CA ARG A 169 10.13 -8.15 -6.49
C ARG A 169 10.46 -7.58 -5.13
N VAL A 170 9.98 -8.27 -4.10
CA VAL A 170 10.39 -8.00 -2.73
C VAL A 170 11.76 -8.64 -2.49
N THR A 171 12.66 -7.90 -1.87
CA THR A 171 13.94 -8.38 -1.36
C THR A 171 14.12 -7.92 0.09
N TRP A 172 14.94 -8.63 0.83
CA TRP A 172 15.24 -8.34 2.22
C TRP A 172 16.72 -7.98 2.32
N LYS A 173 17.02 -6.72 2.64
CA LYS A 173 18.40 -6.23 2.73
C LYS A 173 18.83 -6.23 4.19
N PRO A 174 20.04 -6.73 4.53
CA PRO A 174 20.59 -6.58 5.87
C PRO A 174 20.56 -5.11 6.29
N LEU A 175 20.03 -4.85 7.47
CA LEU A 175 20.12 -3.53 8.08
C LEU A 175 21.52 -3.35 8.68
N GLY A 176 22.02 -2.12 8.63
CA GLY A 176 23.27 -1.74 9.26
C GLY A 176 23.18 -1.74 10.80
N ALA A 177 24.05 -0.98 11.45
CA ALA A 177 24.04 -0.86 12.90
C ALA A 177 22.69 -0.28 13.38
N LEU A 178 21.91 -1.11 14.06
CA LEU A 178 20.74 -0.67 14.81
C LEU A 178 21.18 0.04 16.09
N PRO A 179 20.37 0.97 16.62
CA PRO A 179 20.66 1.57 17.91
C PRO A 179 20.85 0.49 18.97
N ARG A 180 21.73 0.74 19.93
CA ARG A 180 21.82 -0.12 21.11
C ARG A 180 20.42 -0.17 21.76
N PRO A 181 19.98 -1.34 22.24
CA PRO A 181 18.74 -1.43 23.01
C PRO A 181 18.75 -0.34 24.09
N GLY A 182 17.88 0.66 23.93
CA GLY A 182 17.71 1.71 24.92
C GLY A 182 16.85 1.21 26.06
N ALA A 183 16.91 1.87 27.22
CA ALA A 183 15.95 1.66 28.29
C ALA A 183 14.55 2.09 27.80
N ALA A 184 13.86 1.20 27.10
CA ALA A 184 12.51 1.45 26.64
C ALA A 184 11.61 1.55 27.87
N GLY A 185 10.68 2.50 27.88
CA GLY A 185 9.64 2.53 28.92
C GLY A 185 8.73 1.30 28.83
N PRO A 186 7.76 1.16 29.75
CA PRO A 186 6.95 -0.05 29.88
C PRO A 186 6.27 -0.43 28.57
N TRP A 187 6.40 -1.69 28.18
CA TRP A 187 5.77 -2.25 26.98
C TRP A 187 4.48 -2.99 27.33
N LEU A 188 3.49 -2.90 26.45
CA LEU A 188 2.34 -3.79 26.44
C LEU A 188 2.61 -4.96 25.50
N LEU A 189 2.56 -6.19 26.01
CA LEU A 189 2.61 -7.42 25.23
C LEU A 189 1.20 -7.99 25.08
N VAL A 190 0.69 -8.07 23.86
CA VAL A 190 -0.66 -8.59 23.58
C VAL A 190 -0.57 -9.97 22.96
N VAL A 191 -1.18 -10.96 23.59
CA VAL A 191 -1.16 -12.37 23.14
C VAL A 191 -2.57 -12.93 23.03
N ALA A 192 -2.79 -13.91 22.16
CA ALA A 192 -4.09 -14.60 22.09
C ALA A 192 -4.22 -15.66 23.21
N ARG A 193 -3.10 -16.30 23.53
CA ARG A 193 -2.91 -17.27 24.62
C ARG A 193 -1.43 -17.32 24.99
N GLU A 194 -1.11 -17.80 26.19
CA GLU A 194 0.29 -18.06 26.56
C GLU A 194 0.80 -19.33 25.87
N SER A 195 2.05 -19.29 25.42
CA SER A 195 2.79 -20.41 24.85
C SER A 195 4.26 -20.31 25.28
N GLU A 196 5.05 -21.37 25.05
CA GLU A 196 6.51 -21.31 25.27
C GLU A 196 7.16 -20.21 24.42
N TRP A 197 6.61 -19.95 23.23
CA TRP A 197 7.12 -18.92 22.34
C TRP A 197 6.75 -17.51 22.83
N THR A 198 5.51 -17.26 23.29
CA THR A 198 5.16 -15.96 23.89
C THR A 198 5.97 -15.71 25.16
N ALA A 199 6.21 -16.74 25.97
CA ALA A 199 7.08 -16.66 27.14
C ALA A 199 8.52 -16.30 26.76
N SER A 200 9.06 -16.87 25.68
CA SER A 200 10.41 -16.55 25.16
C SER A 200 10.51 -15.08 24.70
N VAL A 201 9.49 -14.57 24.01
CA VAL A 201 9.43 -13.15 23.60
C VAL A 201 9.32 -12.22 24.81
N ARG A 202 8.50 -12.58 25.81
CA ARG A 202 8.38 -11.83 27.06
C ARG A 202 9.71 -11.78 27.83
N ALA A 203 10.43 -12.90 27.91
CA ALA A 203 11.74 -12.97 28.53
C ALA A 203 12.73 -12.05 27.81
N ALA A 204 12.77 -12.08 26.47
CA ALA A 204 13.61 -11.20 25.67
C ALA A 204 13.33 -9.70 25.91
N LEU A 205 12.07 -9.32 26.10
CA LEU A 205 11.72 -7.94 26.46
C LEU A 205 12.17 -7.58 27.87
N THR A 206 12.01 -8.51 28.82
CA THR A 206 12.39 -8.32 30.24
C THR A 206 13.91 -8.23 30.42
N ASP A 207 14.69 -8.95 29.62
CA ASP A 207 16.16 -8.91 29.67
C ASP A 207 16.74 -7.58 29.17
N HIS A 208 15.94 -6.81 28.41
CA HIS A 208 16.36 -5.56 27.76
C HIS A 208 15.53 -4.33 28.20
N GLY A 209 14.70 -4.46 29.23
CA GLY A 209 13.85 -3.38 29.73
C GLY A 209 12.97 -3.79 30.93
N PRO A 210 12.06 -2.91 31.38
CA PRO A 210 11.05 -3.29 32.38
C PRO A 210 10.21 -4.47 31.89
N ALA A 211 9.80 -5.35 32.81
CA ALA A 211 8.91 -6.46 32.49
C ALA A 211 7.63 -5.93 31.79
N PRO A 212 7.25 -6.48 30.62
CA PRO A 212 6.09 -5.99 29.89
C PRO A 212 4.79 -6.34 30.64
N VAL A 213 3.83 -5.43 30.58
CA VAL A 213 2.45 -5.72 31.00
C VAL A 213 1.84 -6.62 29.93
N THR A 214 1.18 -7.71 30.32
CA THR A 214 0.53 -8.60 29.35
C THR A 214 -0.97 -8.50 29.38
N LEU A 215 -1.54 -8.39 28.19
CA LEU A 215 -2.96 -8.48 27.94
C LEU A 215 -3.23 -9.72 27.08
N VAL A 216 -4.16 -10.56 27.54
CA VAL A 216 -4.57 -11.77 26.82
C VAL A 216 -5.87 -11.50 26.08
N ALA A 217 -5.79 -11.29 24.78
CA ALA A 217 -6.95 -11.13 23.91
C ALA A 217 -7.41 -12.51 23.40
N GLY A 218 -8.04 -13.28 24.29
CA GLY A 218 -8.51 -14.64 24.00
C GLY A 218 -9.72 -14.70 23.06
N PRO A 219 -10.13 -15.90 22.59
CA PRO A 219 -11.23 -16.06 21.64
C PRO A 219 -12.51 -15.33 22.06
N GLY A 220 -13.15 -14.60 21.13
CA GLY A 220 -14.36 -13.84 21.39
C GLY A 220 -14.12 -12.41 21.91
N THR A 221 -12.86 -12.01 22.08
CA THR A 221 -12.50 -10.63 22.42
C THR A 221 -12.84 -9.68 21.26
N ASP A 222 -13.72 -8.70 21.51
CA ASP A 222 -14.09 -7.67 20.56
C ASP A 222 -13.41 -6.32 20.87
N ARG A 223 -13.58 -5.33 19.98
CA ARG A 223 -13.05 -3.98 20.16
C ARG A 223 -13.42 -3.36 21.51
N ARG A 224 -14.67 -3.51 21.96
CA ARG A 224 -15.16 -2.88 23.22
C ARG A 224 -14.59 -3.57 24.45
N ALA A 225 -14.44 -4.88 24.42
CA ALA A 225 -13.77 -5.65 25.47
C ALA A 225 -12.30 -5.20 25.59
N LEU A 226 -11.57 -5.13 24.48
CA LEU A 226 -10.18 -4.63 24.48
C LEU A 226 -10.07 -3.21 25.01
N THR A 227 -10.93 -2.28 24.59
CA THR A 227 -10.89 -0.90 25.09
C THR A 227 -11.04 -0.84 26.61
N ARG A 228 -11.91 -1.67 27.20
CA ARG A 228 -12.09 -1.73 28.67
C ARG A 228 -10.86 -2.30 29.37
N GLU A 229 -10.23 -3.33 28.82
CA GLU A 229 -9.01 -3.90 29.38
C GLU A 229 -7.84 -2.92 29.28
N LEU A 230 -7.74 -2.20 28.16
CA LEU A 230 -6.75 -1.15 27.93
C LEU A 230 -6.89 0.04 28.87
N ALA A 231 -8.11 0.37 29.31
CA ALA A 231 -8.33 1.46 30.26
C ALA A 231 -7.66 1.24 31.64
N GLY A 232 -7.39 -0.02 32.01
CA GLY A 232 -6.64 -0.37 33.23
C GLY A 232 -5.12 -0.39 33.04
N ILE A 233 -4.63 -0.25 31.81
CA ILE A 233 -3.21 -0.28 31.52
C ILE A 233 -2.65 1.13 31.69
N GLY A 234 -1.58 1.25 32.49
CA GLY A 234 -0.87 2.52 32.68
C GLY A 234 -0.20 3.03 31.40
N PRO A 235 0.54 4.15 31.47
CA PRO A 235 1.24 4.67 30.30
C PRO A 235 2.24 3.63 29.76
N VAL A 236 2.21 3.39 28.45
CA VAL A 236 3.11 2.47 27.75
C VAL A 236 3.91 3.19 26.68
N SER A 237 5.15 2.75 26.45
CA SER A 237 6.05 3.31 25.44
C SER A 237 5.97 2.61 24.09
N GLY A 238 5.34 1.43 24.05
CA GLY A 238 5.13 0.64 22.84
C GLY A 238 4.20 -0.53 23.10
N VAL A 239 3.58 -1.02 22.04
CA VAL A 239 2.72 -2.21 22.07
C VAL A 239 3.33 -3.25 21.13
N LEU A 240 3.63 -4.44 21.65
CA LEU A 240 4.03 -5.59 20.85
C LEU A 240 2.87 -6.60 20.82
N SER A 241 2.30 -6.80 19.64
CA SER A 241 1.22 -7.77 19.41
C SER A 241 1.78 -9.06 18.83
N LEU A 242 1.50 -10.18 19.51
CA LEU A 242 1.79 -11.54 19.05
C LEU A 242 0.53 -12.25 18.55
N LEU A 243 -0.56 -11.51 18.31
CA LEU A 243 -1.87 -12.07 17.96
C LEU A 243 -1.86 -12.89 16.67
N ALA A 244 -0.95 -12.58 15.74
CA ALA A 244 -0.78 -13.34 14.50
C ALA A 244 -0.46 -14.83 14.74
N GLU A 245 0.08 -15.21 15.90
CA GLU A 245 0.35 -16.62 16.24
C GLU A 245 -0.90 -17.50 16.19
N ASP A 246 -2.08 -16.93 16.47
CA ASP A 246 -3.33 -17.68 16.45
C ASP A 246 -3.98 -17.71 15.05
N GLU A 247 -3.67 -18.77 14.32
CA GLU A 247 -4.19 -19.04 12.98
C GLU A 247 -5.56 -19.75 12.96
N THR A 248 -6.18 -19.97 14.13
CA THR A 248 -7.52 -20.59 14.19
C THR A 248 -8.58 -19.68 13.56
N ALA A 249 -9.71 -20.24 13.15
CA ALA A 249 -10.79 -19.45 12.58
C ALA A 249 -11.45 -18.55 13.64
N ALA A 250 -11.72 -17.30 13.28
CA ALA A 250 -12.48 -16.38 14.10
C ALA A 250 -13.93 -16.88 14.28
N ALA A 251 -14.48 -16.66 15.49
CA ALA A 251 -15.85 -17.07 15.81
C ALA A 251 -16.85 -16.47 14.80
N GLY A 252 -17.70 -17.30 14.21
CA GLY A 252 -18.68 -16.90 13.20
C GLY A 252 -18.11 -16.63 11.80
N HIS A 253 -16.78 -16.69 11.61
CA HIS A 253 -16.11 -16.37 10.34
C HIS A 253 -15.03 -17.40 9.97
N PRO A 254 -15.42 -18.57 9.42
CA PRO A 254 -14.48 -19.67 9.11
C PRO A 254 -13.30 -19.30 8.18
N GLY A 255 -13.48 -18.30 7.33
CA GLY A 255 -12.45 -17.84 6.38
C GLY A 255 -11.52 -16.74 6.93
N LEU A 256 -11.75 -16.26 8.15
CA LEU A 256 -10.98 -15.18 8.76
C LEU A 256 -10.12 -15.73 9.91
N PRO A 257 -8.79 -15.67 9.83
CA PRO A 257 -7.93 -16.04 10.96
C PRO A 257 -8.19 -15.14 12.18
N TYR A 258 -8.27 -15.74 13.36
CA TYR A 258 -8.49 -15.03 14.63
C TYR A 258 -7.42 -13.97 14.86
N GLY A 259 -6.14 -14.31 14.64
CA GLY A 259 -5.05 -13.36 14.79
C GLY A 259 -5.19 -12.09 13.96
N LEU A 260 -5.71 -12.19 12.73
CA LEU A 260 -6.00 -11.02 11.90
C LEU A 260 -7.18 -10.21 12.45
N ALA A 261 -8.28 -10.87 12.80
CA ALA A 261 -9.46 -10.23 13.37
C ALA A 261 -9.12 -9.49 14.67
N ALA A 262 -8.39 -10.14 15.57
CA ALA A 262 -7.94 -9.58 16.84
C ALA A 262 -6.95 -8.42 16.64
N THR A 263 -6.08 -8.49 15.63
CA THR A 263 -5.18 -7.36 15.27
C THR A 263 -5.95 -6.13 14.82
N LEU A 264 -7.02 -6.31 14.02
CA LEU A 264 -7.93 -5.21 13.65
C LEU A 264 -8.61 -4.62 14.89
N CYS A 265 -9.19 -5.47 15.75
CA CYS A 265 -9.83 -5.04 16.99
C CYS A 265 -8.85 -4.29 17.90
N LEU A 266 -7.62 -4.78 18.06
CA LEU A 266 -6.57 -4.13 18.86
C LEU A 266 -6.22 -2.75 18.31
N THR A 267 -6.00 -2.64 16.99
CA THR A 267 -5.66 -1.36 16.33
C THR A 267 -6.74 -0.30 16.60
N GLN A 268 -8.01 -0.71 16.53
CA GLN A 268 -9.15 0.15 16.82
C GLN A 268 -9.27 0.49 18.31
N ALA A 269 -9.14 -0.51 19.19
CA ALA A 269 -9.27 -0.35 20.63
C ALA A 269 -8.18 0.53 21.24
N LEU A 270 -6.94 0.47 20.73
CA LEU A 270 -5.87 1.41 21.10
C LEU A 270 -6.27 2.87 20.79
N GLY A 271 -7.00 3.09 19.70
CA GLY A 271 -7.51 4.42 19.34
C GLY A 271 -8.62 4.88 20.26
N ASP A 272 -9.58 4.00 20.56
CA ASP A 272 -10.66 4.30 21.50
C ASP A 272 -10.14 4.58 22.92
N ALA A 273 -9.07 3.91 23.33
CA ALA A 273 -8.43 4.09 24.63
C ALA A 273 -7.50 5.31 24.69
N GLY A 274 -7.26 6.02 23.57
CA GLY A 274 -6.33 7.15 23.52
C GLY A 274 -4.87 6.75 23.73
N ILE A 275 -4.49 5.51 23.40
CA ILE A 275 -3.11 5.02 23.50
C ILE A 275 -2.38 5.34 22.19
N ASP A 276 -1.48 6.32 22.25
CA ASP A 276 -0.67 6.77 21.11
C ASP A 276 0.66 6.02 20.95
N ALA A 277 0.92 5.03 21.82
CA ALA A 277 2.14 4.22 21.74
C ALA A 277 2.22 3.42 20.42
N PRO A 278 3.41 3.30 19.81
CA PRO A 278 3.57 2.62 18.53
C PRO A 278 3.24 1.12 18.64
N LEU A 279 2.33 0.66 17.77
CA LEU A 279 1.97 -0.74 17.62
C LEU A 279 2.94 -1.48 16.69
N TRP A 280 3.57 -2.52 17.22
CA TRP A 280 4.35 -3.50 16.49
C TRP A 280 3.58 -4.82 16.39
N CYS A 281 3.37 -5.32 15.18
CA CYS A 281 2.74 -6.63 14.95
C CYS A 281 3.82 -7.66 14.58
N ALA A 282 3.99 -8.66 15.44
CA ALA A 282 4.94 -9.73 15.21
C ALA A 282 4.29 -10.93 14.49
N THR A 283 5.04 -11.52 13.58
CA THR A 283 4.72 -12.80 12.93
C THR A 283 5.89 -13.77 13.06
N ARG A 284 5.70 -15.00 12.63
CA ARG A 284 6.71 -16.06 12.56
C ARG A 284 6.50 -16.87 11.29
N GLY A 285 7.52 -16.98 10.44
CA GLY A 285 7.42 -17.76 9.20
C GLY A 285 6.49 -17.16 8.15
N ALA A 286 6.12 -15.87 8.29
CA ALA A 286 5.23 -15.18 7.37
C ALA A 286 5.96 -14.58 6.15
N VAL A 287 7.29 -14.44 6.25
CA VAL A 287 8.15 -13.85 5.21
C VAL A 287 9.45 -14.64 5.07
N ALA A 288 10.03 -14.61 3.87
CA ALA A 288 11.31 -15.24 3.59
C ALA A 288 12.35 -14.18 3.20
N THR A 289 13.42 -14.09 3.99
CA THR A 289 14.57 -13.21 3.73
C THR A 289 15.52 -13.78 2.68
N GLY A 290 15.53 -15.10 2.51
CA GLY A 290 16.35 -15.82 1.56
C GLY A 290 15.88 -17.27 1.37
N ARG A 291 16.67 -18.08 0.66
CA ARG A 291 16.32 -19.46 0.30
C ARG A 291 16.29 -20.43 1.49
N SER A 292 16.92 -20.08 2.60
CA SER A 292 16.97 -20.89 3.83
C SER A 292 15.71 -20.76 4.68
N ASP A 293 14.92 -19.70 4.48
CA ASP A 293 13.71 -19.47 5.27
C ASP A 293 12.58 -20.36 4.76
N ARG A 294 11.88 -21.01 5.70
CA ARG A 294 10.65 -21.75 5.40
C ARG A 294 9.46 -20.82 5.56
N LEU A 295 8.58 -20.80 4.56
CA LEU A 295 7.29 -20.13 4.61
C LEU A 295 6.22 -21.17 4.97
N ASP A 296 5.95 -21.33 6.25
CA ASP A 296 4.99 -22.32 6.77
C ASP A 296 3.78 -21.68 7.47
N ARG A 297 3.74 -20.35 7.59
CA ARG A 297 2.65 -19.57 8.19
C ARG A 297 2.05 -18.52 7.24
N PRO A 298 1.49 -18.95 6.08
CA PRO A 298 0.96 -18.02 5.08
C PRO A 298 -0.25 -17.20 5.59
N LEU A 299 -0.98 -17.68 6.60
CA LEU A 299 -2.09 -16.93 7.20
C LEU A 299 -1.59 -15.69 7.95
N GLN A 300 -0.41 -15.74 8.56
CA GLN A 300 0.21 -14.59 9.22
C GLN A 300 0.62 -13.49 8.23
N SER A 301 0.88 -13.83 6.96
CA SER A 301 1.17 -12.83 5.92
C SER A 301 -0.02 -11.87 5.69
N GLN A 302 -1.23 -12.23 6.10
CA GLN A 302 -2.39 -11.32 6.06
C GLN A 302 -2.20 -10.12 6.99
N VAL A 303 -1.57 -10.31 8.16
CA VAL A 303 -1.22 -9.22 9.09
C VAL A 303 -0.23 -8.25 8.44
N TRP A 304 0.68 -8.73 7.58
CA TRP A 304 1.55 -7.86 6.80
C TRP A 304 0.79 -7.02 5.76
N GLY A 305 -0.25 -7.59 5.15
CA GLY A 305 -1.15 -6.87 4.25
C GLY A 305 -1.89 -5.75 5.00
N PHE A 306 -2.53 -6.11 6.12
CA PHE A 306 -3.25 -5.18 6.98
C PHE A 306 -2.33 -4.08 7.53
N GLY A 307 -1.17 -4.44 8.09
CA GLY A 307 -0.27 -3.50 8.75
C GLY A 307 0.30 -2.45 7.81
N ARG A 308 0.53 -2.77 6.53
CA ARG A 308 0.92 -1.76 5.53
C ARG A 308 -0.18 -0.73 5.24
N ALA A 309 -1.45 -1.11 5.35
CA ALA A 309 -2.56 -0.16 5.25
C ALA A 309 -2.68 0.66 6.55
N ALA A 310 -2.61 -0.01 7.71
CA ALA A 310 -2.65 0.65 9.02
C ALA A 310 -1.53 1.70 9.21
N ALA A 311 -0.34 1.44 8.68
CA ALA A 311 0.78 2.39 8.66
C ALA A 311 0.44 3.70 7.93
N LEU A 312 -0.38 3.63 6.88
CA LEU A 312 -0.80 4.81 6.10
C LEU A 312 -1.98 5.53 6.75
N GLU A 313 -2.90 4.78 7.37
CA GLU A 313 -4.10 5.33 8.01
C GLU A 313 -3.81 5.93 9.40
N HIS A 314 -2.84 5.36 10.14
CA HIS A 314 -2.51 5.72 11.52
C HIS A 314 -1.00 5.85 11.76
N PRO A 315 -0.26 6.66 10.96
CA PRO A 315 1.20 6.73 11.01
C PRO A 315 1.75 7.13 12.38
N GLN A 316 1.00 7.92 13.16
CA GLN A 316 1.41 8.41 14.48
C GLN A 316 1.36 7.34 15.58
N ARG A 317 0.62 6.23 15.36
CA ARG A 317 0.47 5.12 16.33
C ARG A 317 1.03 3.80 15.80
N TRP A 318 1.67 3.82 14.64
CA TRP A 318 2.19 2.64 14.00
C TRP A 318 3.70 2.50 14.24
N GLY A 319 4.11 1.36 14.79
CA GLY A 319 5.53 1.02 14.97
C GLY A 319 6.06 0.25 13.78
N GLY A 320 5.43 -0.88 13.45
CA GLY A 320 5.85 -1.70 12.31
C GLY A 320 5.39 -3.15 12.34
N LEU A 321 5.88 -3.90 11.37
CA LEU A 321 5.74 -5.33 11.18
C LEU A 321 7.10 -5.99 11.42
N ILE A 322 7.12 -7.06 12.22
CA ILE A 322 8.34 -7.79 12.53
C ILE A 322 8.14 -9.30 12.39
N ASP A 323 8.91 -9.98 11.55
CA ASP A 323 8.90 -11.45 11.49
C ASP A 323 10.05 -12.01 12.33
N LEU A 324 9.70 -12.84 13.32
CA LEU A 324 10.61 -13.42 14.30
C LEU A 324 10.97 -14.87 13.96
N PRO A 325 12.14 -15.37 14.42
CA PRO A 325 12.51 -16.77 14.25
C PRO A 325 11.69 -17.69 15.17
N ASP A 326 11.68 -18.99 14.84
CA ASP A 326 11.11 -20.03 15.72
C ASP A 326 11.79 -20.11 17.07
N LEU A 327 13.12 -20.03 17.06
CA LEU A 327 13.94 -19.99 18.25
C LEU A 327 14.46 -18.57 18.45
N LEU A 328 14.00 -17.93 19.53
CA LEU A 328 14.47 -16.62 19.95
C LEU A 328 15.70 -16.78 20.86
N ASP A 329 16.88 -16.96 20.27
CA ASP A 329 18.14 -16.99 21.02
C ASP A 329 18.51 -15.59 21.59
N ALA A 330 19.51 -15.53 22.46
CA ALA A 330 19.93 -14.26 23.09
C ALA A 330 20.31 -13.17 22.08
N ARG A 331 20.85 -13.54 20.90
CA ARG A 331 21.21 -12.56 19.86
C ARG A 331 19.96 -12.05 19.15
N ALA A 332 19.00 -12.92 18.85
CA ALA A 332 17.71 -12.55 18.29
C ALA A 332 16.89 -11.69 19.25
N ALA A 333 16.96 -11.97 20.56
CA ALA A 333 16.37 -11.15 21.63
C ALA A 333 16.95 -9.73 21.64
N THR A 334 18.28 -9.58 21.63
CA THR A 334 18.94 -8.27 21.54
C THR A 334 18.55 -7.51 20.28
N ARG A 335 18.44 -8.22 19.14
CA ARG A 335 18.01 -7.63 17.87
C ARG A 335 16.55 -7.18 17.91
N LEU A 336 15.65 -7.98 18.48
CA LEU A 336 14.25 -7.62 18.70
C LEU A 336 14.17 -6.30 19.49
N ALA A 337 14.86 -6.22 20.63
CA ALA A 337 14.87 -5.00 21.45
C ALA A 337 15.41 -3.78 20.68
N ALA A 338 16.46 -3.96 19.88
CA ALA A 338 17.01 -2.89 19.03
C ALA A 338 16.02 -2.45 17.92
N VAL A 339 15.27 -3.37 17.33
CA VAL A 339 14.23 -3.05 16.31
C VAL A 339 13.06 -2.29 16.93
N LEU A 340 12.64 -2.66 18.12
CA LEU A 340 11.55 -1.98 18.83
C LEU A 340 11.94 -0.56 19.30
N GLY A 341 13.23 -0.30 19.47
CA GLY A 341 13.77 1.02 19.86
C GLY A 341 14.04 1.98 18.71
N GLN A 342 13.94 1.55 17.44
CA GLN A 342 14.15 2.41 16.27
C GLN A 342 12.83 2.86 15.61
N ARG A 343 12.91 3.84 14.70
CA ARG A 343 11.76 4.42 13.98
C ARG A 343 11.95 4.55 12.47
N ALA A 344 13.06 4.04 11.94
CA ALA A 344 13.43 4.19 10.53
C ALA A 344 12.88 3.08 9.63
N GLU A 345 12.68 1.88 10.17
CA GLU A 345 12.24 0.70 9.45
C GLU A 345 10.96 0.15 10.10
N ASP A 346 9.91 -0.02 9.30
CA ASP A 346 8.59 -0.47 9.74
C ASP A 346 8.24 -1.88 9.24
N GLN A 347 9.13 -2.51 8.47
CA GLN A 347 8.94 -3.82 7.85
C GLN A 347 10.22 -4.63 7.96
N VAL A 348 10.33 -5.40 9.04
CA VAL A 348 11.58 -5.99 9.51
C VAL A 348 11.47 -7.51 9.67
N ALA A 349 12.55 -8.23 9.40
CA ALA A 349 12.68 -9.64 9.73
C ALA A 349 13.93 -9.84 10.60
N VAL A 350 13.75 -10.49 11.76
CA VAL A 350 14.83 -10.88 12.65
C VAL A 350 15.15 -12.34 12.39
N ARG A 351 16.43 -12.64 12.22
CA ARG A 351 16.97 -14.00 12.04
C ARG A 351 18.22 -14.16 12.91
N ALA A 352 18.70 -15.40 13.03
CA ALA A 352 19.97 -15.69 13.69
C ALA A 352 21.15 -14.97 13.00
N SER A 353 21.09 -14.78 11.68
CA SER A 353 22.10 -14.10 10.87
C SER A 353 22.10 -12.57 11.01
N GLY A 354 20.99 -11.95 11.39
CA GLY A 354 20.89 -10.50 11.46
C GLY A 354 19.46 -9.98 11.38
N VAL A 355 19.35 -8.68 11.14
CA VAL A 355 18.07 -7.99 10.93
C VAL A 355 18.00 -7.53 9.48
N TYR A 356 16.84 -7.68 8.86
CA TYR A 356 16.64 -7.37 7.45
C TYR A 356 15.44 -6.44 7.28
N GLY A 357 15.60 -5.42 6.44
CA GLY A 357 14.52 -4.52 6.02
C GLY A 357 13.94 -4.91 4.68
N ARG A 358 12.62 -4.85 4.55
CA ARG A 358 11.91 -5.14 3.30
C ARG A 358 12.17 -4.03 2.26
N ARG A 359 12.43 -4.41 1.01
CA ARG A 359 12.63 -3.49 -0.13
C ARG A 359 11.91 -4.00 -1.37
N LEU A 360 11.28 -3.09 -2.09
CA LEU A 360 10.79 -3.35 -3.44
C LEU A 360 11.88 -2.96 -4.43
N VAL A 361 12.32 -3.89 -5.27
CA VAL A 361 13.39 -3.66 -6.26
C VAL A 361 12.92 -4.10 -7.64
N ARG A 362 13.46 -3.49 -8.69
CA ARG A 362 13.22 -3.95 -10.07
C ARG A 362 13.68 -5.41 -10.23
N ALA A 363 12.88 -6.19 -10.93
CA ALA A 363 13.17 -7.59 -11.22
C ALA A 363 13.64 -7.72 -12.66
N THR A 364 14.95 -7.91 -12.85
CA THR A 364 15.52 -8.18 -14.16
C THR A 364 15.17 -9.60 -14.62
N ARG A 365 14.76 -9.73 -15.88
CA ARG A 365 14.56 -11.03 -16.50
C ARG A 365 15.92 -11.68 -16.75
N ALA A 366 16.02 -13.00 -16.55
CA ALA A 366 17.18 -13.73 -17.03
C ALA A 366 17.20 -13.67 -18.58
N ALA A 367 18.35 -13.31 -19.16
CA ALA A 367 18.52 -13.16 -20.62
C ALA A 367 18.07 -14.41 -21.39
N HIS A 368 18.25 -15.59 -20.79
CA HIS A 368 17.76 -16.87 -21.30
C HIS A 368 17.03 -17.63 -20.19
N PRO A 369 15.68 -17.69 -20.20
CA PRO A 369 14.96 -18.54 -19.26
C PRO A 369 15.32 -20.00 -19.52
N ALA A 370 15.59 -20.78 -18.46
CA ALA A 370 15.98 -22.18 -18.58
C ALA A 370 14.93 -23.06 -19.27
N ARG A 371 13.67 -22.61 -19.32
CA ARG A 371 12.57 -23.29 -20.00
C ARG A 371 11.48 -22.29 -20.37
N GLU A 372 11.01 -22.36 -21.61
CA GLU A 372 9.77 -21.69 -21.99
C GLU A 372 8.57 -22.48 -21.48
N TRP A 373 7.61 -21.77 -20.92
CA TRP A 373 6.39 -22.37 -20.39
C TRP A 373 5.36 -22.50 -21.50
N SER A 374 4.79 -23.70 -21.65
CA SER A 374 3.63 -23.96 -22.49
C SER A 374 2.56 -24.73 -21.70
N PRO A 375 1.26 -24.43 -21.92
CA PRO A 375 0.17 -25.16 -21.31
C PRO A 375 0.16 -26.61 -21.83
N ARG A 376 -0.21 -27.56 -20.96
CA ARG A 376 -0.39 -28.97 -21.32
C ARG A 376 -1.64 -29.51 -20.67
N GLY A 377 -2.44 -30.28 -21.41
CA GLY A 377 -3.70 -30.82 -20.94
C GLY A 377 -4.71 -29.72 -20.60
N THR A 378 -5.36 -29.86 -19.44
CA THR A 378 -6.44 -28.97 -18.99
C THR A 378 -5.91 -27.86 -18.07
N VAL A 379 -6.23 -26.61 -18.39
CA VAL A 379 -5.89 -25.44 -17.55
C VAL A 379 -7.15 -24.91 -16.85
N LEU A 380 -7.11 -24.85 -15.51
CA LEU A 380 -8.18 -24.28 -14.68
C LEU A 380 -7.94 -22.79 -14.43
N ILE A 381 -8.98 -21.97 -14.66
CA ILE A 381 -8.99 -20.54 -14.39
C ILE A 381 -10.11 -20.23 -13.40
N THR A 382 -9.77 -19.89 -12.16
CA THR A 382 -10.75 -19.42 -11.17
C THR A 382 -11.06 -17.94 -11.38
N GLY A 383 -12.35 -17.60 -11.34
CA GLY A 383 -12.80 -16.29 -11.84
C GLY A 383 -12.62 -16.15 -13.36
N GLY A 384 -12.66 -17.27 -14.10
CA GLY A 384 -12.39 -17.33 -15.54
C GLY A 384 -13.36 -16.50 -16.39
N THR A 385 -14.58 -16.31 -15.90
CA THR A 385 -15.61 -15.45 -16.53
C THR A 385 -15.53 -13.98 -16.08
N GLY A 386 -14.51 -13.61 -15.30
CA GLY A 386 -14.24 -12.22 -14.91
C GLY A 386 -13.41 -11.48 -15.96
N ALA A 387 -13.27 -10.16 -15.79
CA ALA A 387 -12.56 -9.29 -16.73
C ALA A 387 -11.12 -9.78 -17.03
N LEU A 388 -10.33 -10.08 -16.00
CA LEU A 388 -8.97 -10.60 -16.18
C LEU A 388 -8.96 -12.07 -16.64
N GLY A 389 -9.91 -12.87 -16.15
CA GLY A 389 -10.03 -14.29 -16.49
C GLY A 389 -10.17 -14.51 -18.00
N GLY A 390 -10.99 -13.70 -18.67
CA GLY A 390 -11.15 -13.77 -20.13
C GLY A 390 -9.88 -13.40 -20.91
N HIS A 391 -9.09 -12.42 -20.44
CA HIS A 391 -7.79 -12.11 -21.05
C HIS A 391 -6.79 -13.25 -20.87
N VAL A 392 -6.74 -13.86 -19.68
CA VAL A 392 -5.88 -15.02 -19.40
C VAL A 392 -6.30 -16.22 -20.25
N ALA A 393 -7.60 -16.47 -20.40
CA ALA A 393 -8.13 -17.55 -21.23
C ALA A 393 -7.73 -17.39 -22.70
N ARG A 394 -7.87 -16.20 -23.28
CA ARG A 394 -7.42 -15.90 -24.66
C ARG A 394 -5.92 -16.08 -24.82
N TRP A 395 -5.14 -15.60 -23.86
CA TRP A 395 -3.69 -15.79 -23.87
C TRP A 395 -3.31 -17.28 -23.83
N LEU A 396 -3.98 -18.08 -23.00
CA LEU A 396 -3.73 -19.52 -22.91
C LEU A 396 -4.15 -20.27 -24.18
N ALA A 397 -5.26 -19.89 -24.80
CA ALA A 397 -5.68 -20.43 -26.09
C ALA A 397 -4.62 -20.16 -27.17
N GLY A 398 -4.14 -18.91 -27.28
CA GLY A 398 -3.05 -18.55 -28.19
C GLY A 398 -1.71 -19.19 -27.84
N ALA A 399 -1.50 -19.62 -26.59
CA ALA A 399 -0.32 -20.35 -26.13
C ALA A 399 -0.40 -21.87 -26.36
N GLY A 400 -1.50 -22.37 -26.95
CA GLY A 400 -1.68 -23.78 -27.30
C GLY A 400 -2.35 -24.64 -26.23
N ALA A 401 -3.18 -24.05 -25.36
CA ALA A 401 -3.96 -24.84 -24.41
C ALA A 401 -4.99 -25.71 -25.14
N GLU A 402 -5.05 -27.01 -24.83
CA GLU A 402 -5.99 -27.94 -25.45
C GLU A 402 -7.40 -27.87 -24.82
N GLN A 403 -7.45 -27.54 -23.53
CA GLN A 403 -8.68 -27.43 -22.77
C GLN A 403 -8.59 -26.37 -21.67
N LEU A 404 -9.65 -25.55 -21.54
CA LEU A 404 -9.80 -24.53 -20.51
C LEU A 404 -11.04 -24.81 -19.65
N VAL A 405 -10.88 -24.76 -18.32
CA VAL A 405 -12.00 -24.78 -17.38
C VAL A 405 -12.13 -23.41 -16.72
N LEU A 406 -13.21 -22.68 -17.00
CA LEU A 406 -13.46 -21.31 -16.59
C LEU A 406 -14.45 -21.26 -15.42
N THR A 407 -13.96 -21.41 -14.19
CA THR A 407 -14.86 -21.45 -13.03
C THR A 407 -15.24 -20.06 -12.52
N GLY A 408 -16.49 -19.91 -12.07
CA GLY A 408 -16.98 -18.73 -11.37
C GLY A 408 -18.37 -18.98 -10.78
N ARG A 409 -18.75 -18.24 -9.73
CA ARG A 409 -20.05 -18.43 -9.05
C ARG A 409 -21.27 -18.34 -9.97
N ARG A 410 -21.16 -17.56 -11.05
CA ARG A 410 -22.22 -17.36 -12.04
C ARG A 410 -22.12 -18.33 -13.23
N GLY A 411 -20.99 -19.04 -13.40
CA GLY A 411 -20.76 -19.90 -14.57
C GLY A 411 -21.12 -19.20 -15.90
N LEU A 412 -21.93 -19.88 -16.71
CA LEU A 412 -22.45 -19.38 -17.99
C LEU A 412 -23.40 -18.17 -17.86
N ASP A 413 -24.02 -17.96 -16.69
CA ASP A 413 -24.88 -16.79 -16.43
C ASP A 413 -24.05 -15.50 -16.21
N ALA A 414 -22.72 -15.58 -16.18
CA ALA A 414 -21.88 -14.40 -16.15
C ALA A 414 -22.00 -13.61 -17.47
N PRO A 415 -22.12 -12.27 -17.42
CA PRO A 415 -22.19 -11.45 -18.62
C PRO A 415 -21.01 -11.71 -19.57
N GLY A 416 -21.32 -12.10 -20.81
CA GLY A 416 -20.32 -12.38 -21.83
C GLY A 416 -19.63 -13.75 -21.74
N ALA A 417 -19.99 -14.61 -20.79
CA ALA A 417 -19.36 -15.92 -20.63
C ALA A 417 -19.63 -16.87 -21.82
N ALA A 418 -20.86 -16.93 -22.31
CA ALA A 418 -21.20 -17.73 -23.49
C ALA A 418 -20.46 -17.25 -24.75
N ALA A 419 -20.37 -15.93 -24.95
CA ALA A 419 -19.63 -15.35 -26.06
C ALA A 419 -18.11 -15.63 -25.96
N LEU A 420 -17.53 -15.53 -24.76
CA LEU A 420 -16.14 -15.89 -24.52
C LEU A 420 -15.88 -17.38 -24.77
N ALA A 421 -16.78 -18.27 -24.34
CA ALA A 421 -16.64 -19.70 -24.57
C ALA A 421 -16.65 -20.02 -26.07
N ALA A 422 -17.62 -19.47 -26.81
CA ALA A 422 -17.69 -19.63 -28.27
C ALA A 422 -16.43 -19.09 -28.98
N GLU A 423 -15.96 -17.90 -28.61
CA GLU A 423 -14.72 -17.30 -29.14
C GLU A 423 -13.50 -18.22 -28.96
N LEU A 424 -13.37 -18.83 -27.78
CA LEU A 424 -12.27 -19.73 -27.46
C LEU A 424 -12.41 -21.08 -28.17
N GLU A 425 -13.64 -21.59 -28.34
CA GLU A 425 -13.91 -22.81 -29.10
C GLU A 425 -13.62 -22.64 -30.59
N GLU A 426 -13.92 -21.47 -31.17
CA GLU A 426 -13.54 -21.11 -32.54
C GLU A 426 -12.02 -21.12 -32.74
N SER A 427 -11.24 -20.85 -31.68
CA SER A 427 -9.77 -20.94 -31.70
C SER A 427 -9.23 -22.38 -31.58
N GLY A 428 -10.11 -23.38 -31.53
CA GLY A 428 -9.75 -24.81 -31.47
C GLY A 428 -9.52 -25.35 -30.06
N VAL A 429 -9.94 -24.62 -29.02
CA VAL A 429 -9.74 -24.99 -27.61
C VAL A 429 -11.03 -25.52 -27.02
N ARG A 430 -10.99 -26.65 -26.30
CA ARG A 430 -12.19 -27.16 -25.60
C ARG A 430 -12.47 -26.34 -24.35
N VAL A 431 -13.67 -25.79 -24.21
CA VAL A 431 -14.02 -24.96 -23.05
C VAL A 431 -15.06 -25.64 -22.17
N THR A 432 -14.92 -25.47 -20.87
CA THR A 432 -15.93 -25.83 -19.87
C THR A 432 -16.08 -24.65 -18.92
N VAL A 433 -17.30 -24.18 -18.66
CA VAL A 433 -17.57 -23.00 -17.81
C VAL A 433 -18.29 -23.41 -16.53
#